data_AF-A0A2N2K2D9-F1
#
_entry.id   AF-A0A2N2K2D9-F1
#
_cell.length_a   1.000
_cell.length_b   1.000
_cell.length_c   1.000
_cell.angle_alpha   90.00
_cell.angle_beta   90.00
_cell.angle_gamma   90.00
#
_symmetry.space_group_name_H-M   'P 1'
#
loop_
_entity.id
_entity.type
_entity.pdbx_description
1 polymer ?
#
loop_
_entity_poly.entity_id
_entity_poly.type
_entity_poly.pdbx_seq_one_letter_code
_entity_poly.pdbx_strand_id
1 'polypeptide(L)' 'LMIDEPSLGLSPLIMSQIYDVIKTFPADGITVLLSEQNALYALEIADRGYVLQDGHIVLEGTNDFLLNNELVKKAYIGM' A
#
# COMPACT_ATOMS: atom_id res chain seq x y z
N LEU A 1 -1.03 -2.93 -14.33
CA LEU A 1 0.26 -2.28 -14.04
C LEU A 1 0.81 -2.84 -12.74
N MET A 2 2.09 -3.22 -12.69
CA MET A 2 2.76 -3.62 -11.44
C MET A 2 3.82 -2.57 -11.11
N ILE A 3 3.83 -2.09 -9.87
CA ILE A 3 4.77 -1.07 -9.40
C ILE A 3 5.44 -1.64 -8.14
N ASP A 4 6.77 -1.61 -8.12
CA ASP A 4 7.58 -2.15 -7.04
C ASP A 4 8.36 -1.03 -6.36
N GLU A 5 8.11 -0.86 -5.06
CA GLU A 5 8.77 0.11 -4.16
C GLU A 5 8.91 1.54 -4.73
N PRO A 6 7.82 2.19 -5.20
CA PRO A 6 7.92 3.49 -5.87
C PRO A 6 8.34 4.63 -4.95
N SER A 7 8.20 4.47 -3.62
CA SER A 7 8.56 5.51 -2.65
C SER A 7 10.02 5.49 -2.18
N LEU A 8 10.80 4.45 -2.51
CA LEU A 8 12.11 4.22 -1.91
C LEU A 8 13.10 5.36 -2.22
N GLY A 9 13.66 5.97 -1.18
CA GLY A 9 14.68 7.02 -1.29
C GLY A 9 14.15 8.38 -1.75
N LEU A 10 12.83 8.55 -1.85
CA LEU A 10 12.20 9.80 -2.28
C LEU A 10 11.85 10.70 -1.09
N SER A 11 11.77 12.00 -1.36
CA SER A 11 11.27 12.96 -0.36
C SER A 11 9.76 12.81 -0.17
N PRO A 12 9.20 13.19 1.00
CA PRO A 12 7.76 13.06 1.26
C PRO A 12 6.87 13.77 0.22
N LEU A 13 7.33 14.89 -0.33
CA LEU A 13 6.60 15.63 -1.37
C LEU A 13 6.50 14.83 -2.68
N ILE A 14 7.62 14.28 -3.14
CA ILE A 14 7.65 13.50 -4.39
C ILE A 14 6.85 12.22 -4.23
N MET A 15 6.96 11.58 -3.07
CA MET A 15 6.14 10.43 -2.72
C MET A 15 4.65 10.75 -2.86
N SER A 16 4.14 11.82 -2.24
CA SER A 16 2.73 12.23 -2.36
C SER A 16 2.29 12.40 -3.82
N GLN A 17 3.13 13.03 -4.64
CA GLN A 17 2.83 13.25 -6.07
C GLN A 17 2.73 11.93 -6.84
N ILE A 18 3.61 10.96 -6.57
CA ILE A 18 3.54 9.64 -7.18
C ILE A 18 2.24 8.93 -6.81
N TYR A 19 1.87 8.95 -5.53
CA TYR A 19 0.62 8.33 -5.07
C TYR A 19 -0.62 8.97 -5.70
N ASP A 20 -0.62 10.30 -5.87
CA ASP A 20 -1.71 11.00 -6.54
C ASP A 20 -1.87 10.58 -8.00
N VAL A 21 -0.76 10.34 -8.71
CA VAL A 21 -0.78 9.78 -10.07
C VAL A 21 -1.28 8.33 -10.07
N ILE A 22 -0.82 7.49 -9.14
CA ILE A 22 -1.25 6.08 -9.08
C ILE A 22 -2.76 5.96 -8.88
N LYS A 23 -3.36 6.85 -8.07
CA LYS A 23 -4.81 6.91 -7.82
C LYS A 23 -5.64 7.19 -9.07
N THR A 24 -5.07 7.74 -10.15
CA THR A 24 -5.85 8.02 -11.37
C THR A 24 -6.02 6.79 -12.25
N PHE A 25 -5.11 5.82 -12.18
CA PHE A 25 -5.11 4.66 -13.07
C PHE A 25 -6.38 3.78 -12.98
N PRO A 26 -6.96 3.50 -11.80
CA PRO A 26 -8.20 2.74 -11.74
C PRO A 26 -9.36 3.41 -12.49
N ALA A 27 -9.43 4.75 -12.49
CA ALA A 27 -10.47 5.50 -13.21
C ALA A 27 -10.35 5.35 -14.74
N ASP A 28 -9.13 5.11 -15.23
CA ASP A 28 -8.85 4.82 -16.65
C ASP A 28 -9.03 3.33 -17.00
N GLY A 29 -9.55 2.53 -16.07
CA GLY A 29 -9.75 1.08 -16.25
C GLY A 29 -8.47 0.25 -16.12
N ILE A 30 -7.39 0.85 -15.60
CA ILE A 30 -6.12 0.16 -15.40
C ILE A 30 -6.06 -0.41 -13.99
N THR A 31 -6.02 -1.73 -13.87
CA THR A 31 -5.74 -2.40 -12.59
C THR A 31 -4.28 -2.20 -12.19
N VAL A 32 -4.05 -1.78 -10.95
CA VAL A 32 -2.72 -1.59 -10.37
C VAL A 32 -2.49 -2.62 -9.27
N LEU A 33 -1.30 -3.23 -9.28
CA LEU A 33 -0.75 -3.98 -8.16
C LEU A 33 0.48 -3.24 -7.67
N LEU A 34 0.44 -2.79 -6.41
CA LEU A 34 1.48 -1.99 -5.78
C LEU A 34 2.14 -2.81 -4.67
N SER A 35 3.47 -2.90 -4.72
CA SER A 35 4.32 -3.44 -3.65
C SER A 35 5.05 -2.28 -2.97
N GLU A 36 5.02 -2.25 -1.64
CA GLU A 36 5.63 -1.18 -0.82
C GLU A 36 6.19 -1.75 0.48
N GLN A 37 7.32 -1.20 0.94
CA GLN A 37 7.84 -1.47 2.28
C GLN A 37 7.03 -0.73 3.34
N ASN A 38 6.52 0.46 3.01
CA ASN A 38 5.63 1.21 3.87
C ASN A 38 4.17 0.83 3.59
N ALA A 39 3.68 -0.18 4.29
CA ALA A 39 2.33 -0.73 4.09
C ALA A 39 1.23 0.32 4.30
N LEU A 40 1.44 1.35 5.14
CA LEU A 40 0.41 2.34 5.46
C LEU A 40 -0.04 3.11 4.22
N TYR A 41 0.91 3.71 3.49
CA TYR A 41 0.57 4.52 2.31
C TYR A 41 -0.05 3.70 1.18
N ALA A 42 0.44 2.47 0.97
CA ALA A 42 -0.16 1.57 0.00
C ALA A 42 -1.60 1.22 0.37
N LEU A 43 -1.88 0.94 1.65
CA LEU A 43 -3.22 0.62 2.13
C LEU A 43 -4.19 1.80 2.05
N GLU A 44 -3.72 3.04 2.25
CA GLU A 44 -4.56 4.24 2.12
C GLU A 44 -5.15 4.42 0.71
N ILE A 45 -4.50 3.88 -0.32
CA ILE A 45 -4.89 4.07 -1.72
C ILE A 45 -5.43 2.81 -2.39
N ALA A 46 -5.25 1.65 -1.76
CA ALA A 46 -5.64 0.37 -2.32
C ALA A 46 -7.10 0.04 -1.98
N ASP A 47 -7.80 -0.63 -2.89
CA ASP A 47 -9.13 -1.19 -2.61
C ASP A 47 -9.04 -2.40 -1.67
N ARG A 48 -7.96 -3.18 -1.80
CA ARG A 48 -7.64 -4.36 -1.00
C ARG A 48 -6.14 -4.49 -0.81
N GLY A 49 -5.73 -5.12 0.28
CA GLY A 49 -4.33 -5.34 0.60
C GLY A 49 -4.02 -6.77 1.03
N TYR A 50 -2.75 -7.10 0.98
CA TYR A 50 -2.18 -8.35 1.48
C TYR A 50 -0.90 -8.04 2.25
N VAL A 51 -0.76 -8.65 3.41
CA VAL A 51 0.43 -8.54 4.26
C VAL A 51 1.23 -9.81 4.08
N LEU A 52 2.43 -9.68 3.53
CA LEU A 52 3.36 -10.79 3.32
C LEU A 52 4.42 -10.76 4.42
N GLN A 53 4.58 -11.87 5.12
CA GLN A 53 5.62 -12.06 6.12
C GLN A 53 6.23 -13.46 5.95
N ASP A 54 7.56 -13.54 5.90
CA ASP A 54 8.32 -14.79 5.76
C ASP A 54 7.79 -15.69 4.61
N GLY A 55 7.41 -15.07 3.49
CA GLY A 55 6.89 -15.75 2.30
C GLY A 55 5.43 -16.21 2.40
N HIS A 56 4.70 -15.85 3.46
CA HIS A 56 3.31 -16.24 3.68
C HIS A 56 2.40 -15.02 3.81
N ILE A 57 1.19 -15.12 3.26
CA ILE A 57 0.16 -14.10 3.49
C ILE A 57 -0.39 -14.31 4.89
N VAL A 58 -0.09 -13.38 5.80
CA VAL A 58 -0.52 -13.43 7.20
C VAL A 58 -1.81 -12.64 7.44
N LEU A 59 -2.15 -11.73 6.54
CA LEU A 59 -3.38 -10.95 6.60
C LEU A 59 -3.78 -10.47 5.21
N GLU A 60 -5.09 -10.44 4.94
CA GLU A 60 -5.67 -9.90 3.72
C GLU A 60 -7.03 -9.27 4.01
N GLY A 61 -7.45 -8.32 3.18
CA GLY A 61 -8.76 -7.69 3.33
C GLY A 61 -8.89 -6.38 2.56
N THR A 62 -9.99 -5.66 2.84
CA THR A 62 -10.16 -4.28 2.37
C THR A 62 -9.21 -3.34 3.10
N ASN A 63 -8.95 -2.17 2.53
CA ASN A 63 -8.15 -1.14 3.21
C ASN A 63 -8.68 -0.79 4.60
N ASP A 64 -9.99 -0.59 4.75
CA ASP A 64 -10.63 -0.22 6.01
C ASP A 64 -10.41 -1.28 7.09
N PHE A 65 -10.50 -2.56 6.72
CA PHE A 65 -10.22 -3.65 7.63
C PHE A 65 -8.75 -3.68 8.05
N LEU A 66 -7.83 -3.54 7.08
CA LEU A 66 -6.40 -3.64 7.31
C LEU A 66 -5.84 -2.46 8.09
N LEU A 67 -6.27 -1.23 7.79
CA LEU A 67 -5.87 -0.01 8.51
C LEU A 67 -6.31 -0.01 9.98
N ASN A 68 -7.43 -0.67 10.28
CA ASN A 68 -7.94 -0.79 11.64
C ASN A 68 -7.43 -2.04 12.39
N ASN A 69 -6.69 -2.92 11.70
CA ASN A 69 -6.21 -4.17 12.29
C ASN A 69 -5.00 -3.92 13.20
N GLU A 70 -5.08 -4.37 14.45
CA GLU A 70 -4.02 -4.23 15.45
C GLU A 70 -2.70 -4.90 15.05
N LEU A 71 -2.73 -6.00 14.28
CA LEU A 71 -1.51 -6.64 13.77
C LEU A 71 -0.80 -5.76 12.75
N VAL A 72 -1.55 -5.11 11.85
CA VAL A 72 -0.98 -4.19 10.85
C VAL A 72 -0.38 -2.98 11.54
N LYS A 73 -1.09 -2.42 12.53
CA LYS A 73 -0.61 -1.27 13.31
C LYS A 73 0.71 -1.57 14.02
N LYS A 74 0.78 -2.72 14.70
CA LYS A 74 1.99 -3.12 15.43
C LYS A 74 3.16 -3.48 14.53
N ALA A 75 2.90 -4.24 13.46
CA ALA A 75 3.96 -4.76 12.61
C ALA A 75 4.52 -3.72 11.62
N TYR A 76 3.70 -2.77 11.17
CA TYR A 76 4.08 -1.88 10.06
C TYR A 76 3.89 -0.38 10.34
N ILE A 77 3.14 0.02 11.37
CA ILE A 77 2.86 1.44 11.68
C ILE A 77 3.63 1.89 12.94
N GLY A 78 4.12 0.95 13.76
CA GLY A 78 4.96 1.25 14.93
C GLY A 78 4.18 1.78 16.15
N MET A 79 2.88 1.47 16.24
CA MET A 79 2.01 1.79 17.38
C MET A 79 1.61 0.55 18.17
#